data_AF-A0A7W7DBS0-F1
#
_entry.id   AF-A0A7W7DBS0-F1
#
_cell.length_a   1.000
_cell.length_b   1.000
_cell.length_c   1.000
_cell.angle_alpha   90.00
_cell.angle_beta   90.00
_cell.angle_gamma   90.00
#
_symmetry.space_group_name_H-M   'P 1'
#
loop_
_entity.id
_entity.type
_entity.pdbx_description
1 polymer ?
#
loop_
_entity_poly.entity_id
_entity_poly.type
_entity_poly.pdbx_seq_one_letter_code
_entity_poly.pdbx_strand_id
1 'polypeptide(L)'
;MLGSTIIAAPAEAATVLVVPLASTTTAAQQVANYWLADGAANLRNATPYTVRTAAAGERLSTDVVPDGPPRSVPPVEGATSPDGSSPTTSGKVFFIGSDLQPHWCTGTAVQSRYRNVVATAGHCLLDIEAPAGPLAKWVFVPGYTDGTTPFGLYVGKQAVTHYDLDDVRDHDRDYAFVNVYSGVVSPSPDTLTNTGRLADNVGGQGLAFNQPLAPTVDVFGYPAGPNPDGSLPYTGEALERSTGSTFTVHVTNLLADRPIGVNSPFTGDGSLGSSWLTDYSSDTGTGYLNGITISVSDTDGDNRYDTGISPYFDSDSFTVYRNAESRWTGSLA
;
A
#
# COMPACT_ATOMS: atom_id res chain seq x y z
N MET A 1 17.03 49.53 28.75
CA MET A 1 15.96 48.60 28.33
C MET A 1 16.55 47.69 27.27
N LEU A 2 16.78 46.42 27.59
CA LEU A 2 17.25 45.41 26.63
C LEU A 2 15.98 44.75 26.05
N GLY A 3 15.71 44.99 24.78
CA GLY A 3 14.58 44.38 24.07
C GLY A 3 14.94 42.95 23.68
N SER A 4 14.26 41.98 24.26
CA SER A 4 14.30 40.59 23.81
C SER A 4 13.49 40.44 22.53
N THR A 5 14.16 40.25 21.40
CA THR A 5 13.53 39.75 20.17
C THR A 5 13.27 38.26 20.32
N ILE A 6 12.00 37.88 20.47
CA ILE A 6 11.56 36.49 20.32
C ILE A 6 11.58 36.20 18.82
N ILE A 7 12.53 35.39 18.38
CA ILE A 7 12.48 34.79 17.05
C ILE A 7 11.41 33.71 17.12
N ALA A 8 10.24 33.95 16.53
CA ALA A 8 9.27 32.90 16.28
C ALA A 8 9.91 31.93 15.27
N ALA A 9 10.23 30.72 15.71
CA ALA A 9 10.50 29.62 14.78
C ALA A 9 9.23 29.38 13.97
N PRO A 10 9.32 29.13 12.65
CA PRO A 10 8.15 28.69 11.90
C PRO A 10 7.61 27.42 12.55
N ALA A 11 6.28 27.34 12.70
CA ALA A 11 5.65 26.09 13.07
C ALA A 11 6.00 25.06 11.99
N GLU A 12 6.74 24.00 12.35
CA GLU A 12 6.80 22.81 11.50
C GLU A 12 5.35 22.32 11.35
N ALA A 13 4.80 22.48 10.14
CA ALA A 13 3.58 21.76 9.79
C ALA A 13 3.85 20.27 10.04
N ALA A 14 2.94 19.59 10.73
CA ALA A 14 3.14 18.18 11.03
C ALA A 14 3.09 17.39 9.70
N THR A 15 4.24 17.05 9.12
CA THR A 15 4.34 16.25 7.89
C THR A 15 3.74 14.85 8.04
N VAL A 16 3.60 14.37 9.29
CA VAL A 16 3.25 12.98 9.61
C VAL A 16 1.95 12.90 10.39
N LEU A 17 1.02 12.08 9.89
CA LEU A 17 -0.20 11.68 10.57
C LEU A 17 -0.08 10.23 11.06
N VAL A 18 -0.29 10.03 12.37
CA VAL A 18 -0.38 8.69 12.97
C VAL A 18 -1.85 8.33 13.16
N VAL A 19 -2.30 7.29 12.48
CA VAL A 19 -3.69 6.86 12.44
C VAL A 19 -3.86 5.64 13.35
N PRO A 20 -4.61 5.71 14.46
CA PRO A 20 -4.91 4.53 15.26
C PRO A 20 -5.86 3.58 14.51
N LEU A 21 -5.54 2.29 14.53
CA LEU A 21 -6.41 1.21 14.03
C LEU A 21 -6.85 0.36 15.25
N ALA A 22 -6.63 -0.95 15.24
CA ALA A 22 -6.89 -1.81 16.40
C ALA A 22 -5.81 -1.62 17.50
N SER A 23 -5.89 -0.52 18.24
CA SER A 23 -4.83 -0.06 19.14
C SER A 23 -4.60 -0.96 20.39
N THR A 24 -5.55 -1.85 20.70
CA THR A 24 -5.47 -2.78 21.84
C THR A 24 -5.53 -4.23 21.36
N THR A 25 -4.97 -5.16 22.14
CA THR A 25 -5.03 -6.60 21.85
C THR A 25 -6.46 -7.10 21.71
N THR A 26 -7.37 -6.67 22.58
CA THR A 26 -8.80 -7.05 22.50
C THR A 26 -9.46 -6.58 21.20
N ALA A 27 -9.22 -5.33 20.79
CA ALA A 27 -9.74 -4.84 19.51
C ALA A 27 -9.13 -5.63 18.33
N ALA A 28 -7.84 -5.96 18.40
CA ALA A 28 -7.17 -6.73 17.35
C ALA A 28 -7.71 -8.16 17.23
N GLN A 29 -7.99 -8.83 18.37
CA GLN A 29 -8.65 -10.14 18.39
C GLN A 29 -10.05 -10.09 17.79
N GLN A 30 -10.84 -9.05 18.08
CA GLN A 30 -12.16 -8.87 17.48
C GLN A 30 -12.10 -8.67 15.96
N VAL A 31 -11.10 -7.93 15.47
CA VAL A 31 -10.86 -7.76 14.03
C VAL A 31 -10.47 -9.09 13.39
N ALA A 32 -9.52 -9.83 13.97
CA ALA A 32 -9.10 -11.13 13.45
C ALA A 32 -10.27 -12.13 13.41
N ASN A 33 -11.05 -12.24 14.49
CA ASN A 33 -12.22 -13.12 14.55
C ASN A 33 -13.27 -12.74 13.51
N TYR A 34 -13.51 -11.45 13.28
CA TYR A 34 -14.44 -11.00 12.23
C TYR A 34 -14.05 -11.50 10.84
N TRP A 35 -12.77 -11.41 10.47
CA TRP A 35 -12.31 -11.84 9.15
C TRP A 35 -12.20 -13.34 9.00
N LEU A 36 -11.87 -14.07 10.08
CA LEU A 36 -11.68 -15.52 10.07
C LEU A 36 -12.97 -16.30 10.38
N ALA A 37 -14.04 -15.63 10.82
CA ALA A 37 -15.34 -16.24 11.10
C ALA A 37 -15.95 -16.94 9.86
N ASP A 38 -16.78 -17.95 10.12
CA ASP A 38 -17.52 -18.71 9.11
C ASP A 38 -16.61 -19.21 7.98
N GLY A 39 -15.44 -19.69 8.39
CA GLY A 39 -14.38 -20.16 7.51
C GLY A 39 -13.83 -19.06 6.61
N ALA A 40 -13.70 -17.82 7.09
CA ALA A 40 -13.28 -16.64 6.33
C ALA A 40 -14.28 -16.12 5.26
N ALA A 41 -15.58 -16.19 5.54
CA ALA A 41 -16.62 -15.72 4.62
C ALA A 41 -16.47 -14.23 4.26
N ASN A 42 -16.09 -13.39 5.22
CA ASN A 42 -15.89 -11.96 4.97
C ASN A 42 -14.70 -11.69 4.03
N LEU A 43 -13.62 -12.47 4.11
CA LEU A 43 -12.50 -12.35 3.17
C LEU A 43 -12.93 -12.75 1.74
N ARG A 44 -13.64 -13.87 1.61
CA ARG A 44 -14.12 -14.36 0.30
C ARG A 44 -15.11 -13.41 -0.38
N ASN A 45 -16.00 -12.81 0.41
CA ASN A 45 -17.07 -11.95 -0.12
C ASN A 45 -16.66 -10.48 -0.25
N ALA A 46 -15.45 -10.11 0.16
CA ALA A 46 -14.96 -8.74 0.03
C ALA A 46 -14.80 -8.36 -1.45
N THR A 47 -15.23 -7.15 -1.81
CA THR A 47 -15.13 -6.62 -3.18
C THR A 47 -13.89 -5.77 -3.38
N PRO A 48 -13.38 -5.60 -4.61
CA PRO A 48 -12.34 -4.62 -4.87
C PRO A 48 -12.80 -3.24 -4.40
N TYR A 49 -11.89 -2.45 -3.83
CA TYR A 49 -12.18 -1.05 -3.51
C TYR A 49 -12.19 -0.21 -4.79
N THR A 50 -13.21 0.63 -4.94
CA THR A 50 -13.53 1.33 -6.21
C THR A 50 -13.45 2.85 -6.10
N VAL A 51 -12.84 3.38 -5.04
CA VAL A 51 -12.71 4.83 -4.84
C VAL A 51 -11.53 5.37 -5.64
N ARG A 52 -11.77 6.37 -6.48
CA ARG A 52 -10.78 7.07 -7.32
C ARG A 52 -9.87 6.16 -8.12
N THR A 53 -10.41 5.04 -8.61
CA THR A 53 -9.65 4.03 -9.34
C THR A 53 -9.07 4.54 -10.65
N ALA A 54 -9.69 5.53 -11.29
CA ALA A 54 -9.22 6.09 -12.55
C ALA A 54 -9.02 7.61 -12.52
N ALA A 55 -7.96 8.06 -13.19
CA ALA A 55 -7.63 9.45 -13.42
C ALA A 55 -7.45 9.74 -14.91
N ALA A 56 -7.68 11.00 -15.30
CA ALA A 56 -7.36 11.49 -16.63
C ALA A 56 -5.90 11.97 -16.64
N GLY A 57 -5.01 11.09 -17.10
CA GLY A 57 -3.57 11.31 -17.15
C GLY A 57 -3.05 11.66 -18.55
N GLU A 58 -2.06 12.55 -18.61
CA GLU A 58 -1.27 12.84 -19.81
C GLU A 58 0.21 12.64 -19.53
N ARG A 59 0.91 11.90 -20.39
CA ARG A 59 2.36 11.69 -20.27
C ARG A 59 3.12 12.97 -20.59
N LEU A 60 3.99 13.38 -19.67
CA LEU A 60 4.91 14.51 -19.86
C LEU A 60 6.28 14.04 -20.36
N SER A 61 6.97 14.95 -21.04
CA SER A 61 8.35 14.76 -21.53
C SER A 61 9.42 15.26 -20.55
N THR A 62 9.01 15.97 -19.50
CA THR A 62 9.88 16.44 -18.42
C THR A 62 10.15 15.33 -17.43
N ASP A 63 11.35 15.29 -16.86
CA ASP A 63 11.67 14.40 -15.75
C ASP A 63 11.15 14.95 -14.40
N VAL A 64 11.04 14.05 -13.43
CA VAL A 64 10.83 14.41 -12.03
C VAL A 64 12.07 15.14 -11.47
N VAL A 65 11.85 16.11 -10.60
CA VAL A 65 12.91 16.80 -9.87
C VAL A 65 12.90 16.31 -8.42
N PRO A 66 13.86 15.46 -8.00
CA PRO A 66 13.99 15.05 -6.62
C PRO A 66 14.18 16.25 -5.69
N ASP A 67 13.59 16.19 -4.50
CA ASP A 67 13.72 17.25 -3.48
C ASP A 67 14.93 17.04 -2.56
N GLY A 68 15.66 15.94 -2.75
CA GLY A 68 16.78 15.52 -1.93
C GLY A 68 17.65 14.45 -2.60
N PRO A 69 18.72 14.01 -1.93
CA PRO A 69 19.59 12.97 -2.46
C PRO A 69 18.86 11.61 -2.50
N PRO A 70 19.21 10.72 -3.45
CA PRO A 70 18.69 9.36 -3.48
C PRO A 70 18.96 8.61 -2.18
N ARG A 71 17.99 7.82 -1.72
CA ARG A 71 18.10 6.96 -0.53
C ARG A 71 17.54 5.59 -0.82
N SER A 72 18.08 4.57 -0.19
CA SER A 72 17.54 3.23 -0.22
C SER A 72 17.63 2.54 1.15
N VAL A 73 16.70 1.62 1.37
CA VAL A 73 16.68 0.67 2.46
C VAL A 73 16.72 -0.72 1.83
N PRO A 74 17.72 -1.57 2.15
CA PRO A 74 17.84 -2.88 1.52
C PRO A 74 16.66 -3.80 1.90
N PRO A 75 16.24 -4.69 1.00
CA PRO A 75 15.23 -5.70 1.33
C PRO A 75 15.72 -6.67 2.41
N VAL A 76 14.78 -7.40 3.00
CA VAL A 76 15.08 -8.59 3.82
C VAL A 76 14.37 -9.78 3.21
N GLU A 77 15.14 -10.81 2.89
CA GLU A 77 14.62 -12.05 2.34
C GLU A 77 13.73 -12.78 3.35
N GLY A 78 12.65 -13.38 2.84
CA GLY A 78 11.73 -14.22 3.61
C GLY A 78 12.09 -15.69 3.55
N ALA A 79 11.12 -16.56 3.84
CA ALA A 79 11.26 -17.98 3.56
C ALA A 79 11.49 -18.19 2.05
N THR A 80 12.46 -19.04 1.70
CA THR A 80 12.78 -19.39 0.32
C THR A 80 11.53 -19.89 -0.41
N SER A 81 11.16 -19.23 -1.50
CA SER A 81 10.10 -19.67 -2.38
C SER A 81 10.70 -20.37 -3.61
N PRO A 82 9.97 -21.28 -4.29
CA PRO A 82 10.48 -21.90 -5.51
C PRO A 82 10.83 -20.86 -6.58
N ASP A 83 11.90 -21.11 -7.35
CA ASP A 83 12.32 -20.23 -8.44
C ASP A 83 11.14 -19.91 -9.38
N GLY A 84 10.94 -18.62 -9.65
CA GLY A 84 9.85 -18.14 -10.52
C GLY A 84 8.49 -17.96 -9.82
N SER A 85 8.39 -18.16 -8.50
CA SER A 85 7.19 -17.83 -7.74
C SER A 85 6.98 -16.31 -7.60
N SER A 86 5.72 -15.90 -7.51
CA SER A 86 5.33 -14.54 -7.13
C SER A 86 5.89 -14.13 -5.76
N PRO A 87 6.15 -12.83 -5.53
CA PRO A 87 6.70 -12.36 -4.25
C PRO A 87 5.71 -12.63 -3.11
N THR A 88 6.17 -13.32 -2.07
CA THR A 88 5.36 -13.64 -0.89
C THR A 88 5.03 -12.41 -0.04
N THR A 89 5.77 -11.31 -0.25
CA THR A 89 5.52 -10.01 0.40
C THR A 89 4.21 -9.37 -0.02
N SER A 90 3.69 -9.70 -1.20
CA SER A 90 2.49 -9.08 -1.76
C SER A 90 1.22 -9.79 -1.31
N GLY A 91 0.16 -9.03 -1.08
CA GLY A 91 -1.10 -9.56 -0.56
C GLY A 91 -2.26 -8.60 -0.70
N LYS A 92 -3.43 -9.06 -0.25
CA LYS A 92 -4.61 -8.20 -0.14
C LYS A 92 -4.63 -7.50 1.20
N VAL A 93 -5.00 -6.22 1.16
CA VAL A 93 -5.38 -5.41 2.30
C VAL A 93 -6.89 -5.40 2.37
N PHE A 94 -7.49 -5.86 3.47
CA PHE A 94 -8.94 -5.88 3.66
C PHE A 94 -9.36 -4.89 4.74
N PHE A 95 -10.53 -4.29 4.55
CA PHE A 95 -11.12 -3.34 5.49
C PHE A 95 -12.64 -3.26 5.28
N ILE A 96 -13.32 -2.55 6.18
CA ILE A 96 -14.70 -2.14 6.04
C ILE A 96 -14.72 -0.69 5.58
N GLY A 97 -15.32 -0.45 4.42
CA GLY A 97 -15.50 0.88 3.85
C GLY A 97 -16.59 1.68 4.55
N SER A 98 -16.76 2.93 4.14
CA SER A 98 -17.79 3.83 4.67
C SER A 98 -19.21 3.43 4.28
N ASP A 99 -19.35 2.57 3.28
CA ASP A 99 -20.58 1.87 2.93
C ASP A 99 -20.90 0.68 3.87
N LEU A 100 -20.07 0.47 4.89
CA LEU A 100 -20.15 -0.62 5.86
C LEU A 100 -19.99 -2.02 5.24
N GLN A 101 -19.42 -2.11 4.03
CA GLN A 101 -19.15 -3.37 3.34
C GLN A 101 -17.66 -3.75 3.37
N PRO A 102 -17.34 -5.05 3.29
CA PRO A 102 -15.97 -5.52 3.18
C PRO A 102 -15.40 -5.24 1.80
N HIS A 103 -14.25 -4.58 1.78
CA HIS A 103 -13.50 -4.25 0.58
C HIS A 103 -12.05 -4.72 0.68
N TRP A 104 -11.36 -4.72 -0.45
CA TRP A 104 -9.93 -4.94 -0.48
C TRP A 104 -9.19 -4.05 -1.48
N CYS A 105 -7.96 -3.75 -1.11
CA CYS A 105 -6.88 -3.19 -1.93
C CYS A 105 -5.72 -4.20 -2.02
N THR A 106 -4.63 -3.80 -2.65
CA THR A 106 -3.33 -4.45 -2.59
C THR A 106 -2.45 -3.83 -1.50
N GLY A 107 -1.53 -4.62 -0.94
CA GLY A 107 -0.42 -4.10 -0.13
C GLY A 107 0.81 -4.99 -0.23
N THR A 108 1.93 -4.49 0.28
CA THR A 108 3.22 -5.21 0.26
C THR A 108 3.94 -5.10 1.59
N ALA A 109 4.50 -6.20 2.09
CA ALA A 109 5.37 -6.19 3.25
C ALA A 109 6.70 -5.51 2.90
N VAL A 110 7.13 -4.56 3.73
CA VAL A 110 8.38 -3.81 3.51
C VAL A 110 9.34 -3.96 4.68
N GLN A 111 10.63 -3.77 4.40
CA GLN A 111 11.68 -3.81 5.38
C GLN A 111 11.40 -2.83 6.53
N SER A 112 11.54 -3.30 7.76
CA SER A 112 11.36 -2.49 8.97
C SER A 112 12.09 -3.10 10.16
N ARG A 113 12.47 -2.27 11.14
CA ARG A 113 13.20 -2.71 12.35
C ARG A 113 12.48 -3.85 13.09
N TYR A 114 11.15 -3.78 13.13
CA TYR A 114 10.31 -4.74 13.86
C TYR A 114 9.62 -5.77 12.97
N ARG A 115 9.93 -5.81 11.67
CA ARG A 115 9.43 -6.81 10.71
C ARG A 115 7.91 -6.84 10.62
N ASN A 116 7.27 -5.67 10.65
CA ASN A 116 5.84 -5.53 10.88
C ASN A 116 5.20 -4.35 10.11
N VAL A 117 5.79 -3.93 8.98
CA VAL A 117 5.27 -2.82 8.18
C VAL A 117 4.74 -3.32 6.84
N VAL A 118 3.55 -2.86 6.48
CA VAL A 118 2.91 -3.02 5.16
C VAL A 118 2.85 -1.65 4.50
N ALA A 119 3.25 -1.54 3.23
CA ALA A 119 3.01 -0.36 2.41
C ALA A 119 1.77 -0.57 1.53
N THR A 120 0.95 0.48 1.39
CA THR A 120 -0.25 0.50 0.53
C THR A 120 -0.60 1.95 0.16
N ALA A 121 -1.62 2.16 -0.66
CA ALA A 121 -2.12 3.51 -0.98
C ALA A 121 -2.76 4.13 0.27
N GLY A 122 -2.64 5.44 0.43
CA GLY A 122 -3.17 6.15 1.59
C GLY A 122 -4.70 6.06 1.70
N HIS A 123 -5.42 6.10 0.59
CA HIS A 123 -6.86 5.88 0.56
C HIS A 123 -7.30 4.42 0.78
N CYS A 124 -6.36 3.46 0.78
CA CYS A 124 -6.62 2.09 1.26
C CYS A 124 -6.47 1.96 2.78
N LEU A 125 -6.14 3.07 3.45
CA LEU A 125 -6.11 3.24 4.90
C LEU A 125 -7.19 4.23 5.38
N LEU A 126 -7.37 5.35 4.68
CA LEU A 126 -8.27 6.45 5.06
C LEU A 126 -9.44 6.57 4.07
N ASP A 127 -10.64 6.84 4.59
CA ASP A 127 -11.74 7.29 3.75
C ASP A 127 -11.46 8.71 3.25
N ILE A 128 -11.29 8.81 1.93
CA ILE A 128 -11.04 10.07 1.24
C ILE A 128 -12.29 10.66 0.54
N GLU A 129 -13.50 10.19 0.81
CA GLU A 129 -14.75 10.71 0.21
C GLU A 129 -15.80 11.19 1.21
N ALA A 130 -15.90 10.61 2.41
CA ALA A 130 -16.76 11.09 3.50
C ALA A 130 -15.91 11.39 4.76
N PRO A 131 -16.44 11.89 5.90
CA PRO A 131 -15.61 12.59 6.89
C PRO A 131 -14.39 11.75 7.29
N ALA A 132 -13.23 12.39 7.15
CA ALA A 132 -11.93 11.72 7.12
C ALA A 132 -11.74 10.80 8.34
N GLY A 133 -11.36 9.55 8.09
CA GLY A 133 -11.15 8.58 9.15
C GLY A 133 -10.60 7.25 8.64
N PRO A 134 -10.03 6.44 9.53
CA PRO A 134 -9.51 5.13 9.16
C PRO A 134 -10.62 4.19 8.70
N LEU A 135 -10.36 3.46 7.62
CA LEU A 135 -11.14 2.32 7.20
C LEU A 135 -11.12 1.25 8.29
N ALA A 136 -12.29 0.71 8.63
CA ALA A 136 -12.43 -0.09 9.84
C ALA A 136 -11.94 -1.54 9.63
N LYS A 137 -11.55 -2.21 10.72
CA LYS A 137 -11.11 -3.62 10.72
C LYS A 137 -9.99 -3.93 9.72
N TRP A 138 -9.06 -3.01 9.55
CA TRP A 138 -7.95 -3.15 8.60
C TRP A 138 -7.07 -4.38 8.89
N VAL A 139 -6.86 -5.25 7.89
CA VAL A 139 -5.98 -6.41 7.94
C VAL A 139 -5.19 -6.58 6.64
N PHE A 140 -4.02 -7.20 6.73
CA PHE A 140 -3.21 -7.61 5.58
C PHE A 140 -3.10 -9.14 5.53
N VAL A 141 -3.26 -9.71 4.34
CA VAL A 141 -3.11 -11.15 4.08
C VAL A 141 -2.14 -11.35 2.90
N PRO A 142 -0.85 -11.61 3.18
CA PRO A 142 0.12 -11.92 2.14
C PRO A 142 -0.20 -13.24 1.46
N GLY A 143 -0.01 -13.30 0.14
CA GLY A 143 -0.27 -14.48 -0.69
C GLY A 143 -1.75 -14.91 -0.72
N TYR A 144 -2.69 -13.99 -0.44
CA TYR A 144 -4.12 -14.31 -0.41
C TYR A 144 -4.58 -14.95 -1.73
N THR A 145 -5.35 -16.02 -1.62
CA THR A 145 -6.12 -16.62 -2.73
C THR A 145 -7.34 -17.33 -2.14
N ASP A 146 -8.54 -17.04 -2.65
CA ASP A 146 -9.81 -17.72 -2.32
C ASP A 146 -10.04 -18.01 -0.81
N GLY A 147 -9.98 -16.98 0.03
CA GLY A 147 -10.20 -17.10 1.48
C GLY A 147 -9.06 -17.72 2.27
N THR A 148 -7.97 -18.15 1.62
CA THR A 148 -6.80 -18.71 2.30
C THR A 148 -5.90 -17.61 2.87
N THR A 149 -5.26 -17.92 4.00
CA THR A 149 -4.31 -17.04 4.70
C THR A 149 -2.96 -17.76 4.84
N PRO A 150 -2.27 -18.08 3.73
CA PRO A 150 -1.14 -19.02 3.74
C PRO A 150 0.02 -18.58 4.64
N PHE A 151 0.19 -17.28 4.82
CA PHE A 151 1.21 -16.69 5.69
C PHE A 151 0.62 -16.04 6.95
N GLY A 152 -0.65 -16.34 7.28
CA GLY A 152 -1.42 -15.75 8.37
C GLY A 152 -2.13 -14.44 7.99
N LEU A 153 -3.02 -14.01 8.87
CA LEU A 153 -3.72 -12.73 8.82
C LEU A 153 -3.08 -11.76 9.80
N TYR A 154 -2.76 -10.55 9.34
CA TYR A 154 -2.04 -9.53 10.10
C TYR A 154 -2.94 -8.33 10.37
N VAL A 155 -3.31 -8.10 11.64
CA VAL A 155 -4.20 -7.00 12.01
C VAL A 155 -3.44 -5.69 12.11
N GLY A 156 -3.97 -4.62 11.51
CA GLY A 156 -3.41 -3.27 11.63
C GLY A 156 -3.57 -2.70 13.04
N LYS A 157 -2.48 -2.28 13.68
CA LYS A 157 -2.51 -1.62 15.00
C LYS A 157 -2.64 -0.10 14.89
N GLN A 158 -1.81 0.45 14.01
CA GLN A 158 -1.72 1.87 13.70
C GLN A 158 -1.06 2.00 12.33
N ALA A 159 -1.24 3.14 11.70
CA ALA A 159 -0.58 3.47 10.46
C ALA A 159 0.06 4.86 10.53
N VAL A 160 0.97 5.10 9.60
CA VAL A 160 1.61 6.39 9.39
C VAL A 160 1.40 6.77 7.94
N THR A 161 0.85 7.96 7.71
CA THR A 161 0.70 8.58 6.39
C THR A 161 1.06 10.06 6.50
N HIS A 162 0.97 10.80 5.41
CA HIS A 162 1.20 12.24 5.43
C HIS A 162 -0.06 12.99 5.90
N TYR A 163 0.13 14.10 6.60
CA TYR A 163 -0.99 14.92 7.07
C TYR A 163 -1.82 15.51 5.92
N ASP A 164 -1.16 16.01 4.87
CA ASP A 164 -1.85 16.65 3.73
C ASP A 164 -2.75 15.71 2.92
N LEU A 165 -2.55 14.40 3.01
CA LEU A 165 -3.51 13.44 2.45
C LEU A 165 -4.85 13.50 3.18
N ASP A 166 -4.85 13.69 4.50
CA ASP A 166 -6.07 13.77 5.32
C ASP A 166 -6.70 15.16 5.24
N ASP A 167 -5.88 16.22 5.32
CA ASP A 167 -6.31 17.61 5.48
C ASP A 167 -6.77 18.25 4.16
N VAL A 168 -5.95 18.16 3.10
CA VAL A 168 -6.21 18.84 1.81
C VAL A 168 -6.36 17.89 0.64
N ARG A 169 -6.20 16.58 0.88
CA ARG A 169 -6.32 15.51 -0.13
C ARG A 169 -5.28 15.65 -1.23
N ASP A 170 -4.05 15.98 -0.82
CA ASP A 170 -2.89 15.97 -1.70
C ASP A 170 -2.54 14.51 -2.07
N HIS A 171 -2.79 14.15 -3.32
CA HIS A 171 -2.53 12.83 -3.86
C HIS A 171 -1.05 12.61 -4.20
N ASP A 172 -0.18 13.64 -4.16
CA ASP A 172 1.27 13.41 -4.06
C ASP A 172 1.66 12.78 -2.71
N ARG A 173 0.71 12.68 -1.77
CA ARG A 173 0.90 12.10 -0.44
C ARG A 173 0.06 10.85 -0.17
N ASP A 174 -0.51 10.26 -1.22
CA ASP A 174 -1.42 9.11 -1.15
C ASP A 174 -0.67 7.77 -0.96
N TYR A 175 0.07 7.66 0.14
CA TYR A 175 0.78 6.47 0.56
C TYR A 175 0.65 6.26 2.07
N ALA A 176 0.66 5.01 2.50
CA ALA A 176 0.59 4.65 3.91
C ALA A 176 1.53 3.50 4.26
N PHE A 177 2.09 3.58 5.48
CA PHE A 177 2.88 2.52 6.10
C PHE A 177 2.15 2.05 7.37
N VAL A 178 1.64 0.82 7.34
CA VAL A 178 0.80 0.25 8.38
C VAL A 178 1.61 -0.70 9.26
N ASN A 179 1.63 -0.45 10.57
CA ASN A 179 2.23 -1.36 11.53
C ASN A 179 1.21 -2.43 11.94
N VAL A 180 1.52 -3.70 11.69
CA VAL A 180 0.65 -4.84 11.98
C VAL A 180 1.11 -5.63 13.21
N TYR A 181 0.19 -6.27 13.93
CA TYR A 181 0.53 -7.28 14.94
C TYR A 181 1.21 -8.51 14.30
N SER A 182 1.78 -9.39 15.12
CA SER A 182 2.10 -10.76 14.67
C SER A 182 0.88 -11.43 14.02
N GLY A 183 1.14 -12.22 13.00
CA GLY A 183 0.10 -12.89 12.22
C GLY A 183 -0.63 -13.95 13.05
N VAL A 184 -1.85 -14.26 12.63
CA VAL A 184 -2.66 -15.31 13.23
C VAL A 184 -3.39 -16.16 12.20
N VAL A 185 -3.72 -17.39 12.60
CA VAL A 185 -4.66 -18.29 11.93
C VAL A 185 -5.71 -18.78 12.93
N SER A 186 -6.85 -19.26 12.43
CA SER A 186 -7.95 -19.78 13.25
C SER A 186 -8.18 -21.28 12.99
N PRO A 187 -7.48 -22.18 13.70
CA PRO A 187 -7.65 -23.63 13.51
C PRO A 187 -9.03 -24.15 13.98
N SER A 188 -9.69 -23.41 14.86
CA SER A 188 -11.06 -23.67 15.32
C SER A 188 -11.78 -22.34 15.60
N PRO A 189 -13.12 -22.30 15.67
CA PRO A 189 -13.86 -21.10 16.05
C PRO A 189 -13.33 -20.48 17.35
N ASP A 190 -13.25 -19.15 17.38
CA ASP A 190 -12.80 -18.32 18.51
C ASP A 190 -11.39 -18.63 19.05
N THR A 191 -10.58 -19.40 18.31
CA THR A 191 -9.21 -19.75 18.70
C THR A 191 -8.23 -19.15 17.71
N LEU A 192 -7.41 -18.20 18.15
CA LEU A 192 -6.35 -17.61 17.35
C LEU A 192 -5.01 -18.23 17.72
N THR A 193 -4.23 -18.63 16.72
CA THR A 193 -2.86 -19.16 16.89
C THR A 193 -1.87 -18.22 16.21
N ASN A 194 -0.83 -17.83 16.94
CA ASN A 194 0.24 -16.96 16.46
C ASN A 194 1.07 -17.62 15.35
N THR A 195 1.30 -16.90 14.25
CA THR A 195 2.15 -17.35 13.13
C THR A 195 3.49 -16.62 13.04
N GLY A 196 3.78 -15.67 13.93
CA GLY A 196 5.04 -14.91 13.95
C GLY A 196 4.93 -13.52 13.33
N ARG A 197 6.08 -12.85 13.16
CA ARG A 197 6.14 -11.50 12.60
C ARG A 197 6.06 -11.55 11.08
N LEU A 198 5.49 -10.50 10.49
CA LEU A 198 5.25 -10.42 9.05
C LEU A 198 6.49 -10.73 8.22
N ALA A 199 7.56 -9.93 8.37
CA ALA A 199 8.75 -10.11 7.53
C ALA A 199 9.64 -11.29 7.95
N ASP A 200 9.35 -11.98 9.07
CA ASP A 200 9.95 -13.30 9.31
C ASP A 200 9.31 -14.37 8.41
N ASN A 201 8.02 -14.23 8.10
CA ASN A 201 7.28 -15.21 7.31
C ASN A 201 7.41 -14.97 5.81
N VAL A 202 7.35 -13.71 5.37
CA VAL A 202 7.29 -13.37 3.93
C VAL A 202 8.43 -12.47 3.45
N GLY A 203 9.36 -12.12 4.33
CA GLY A 203 10.38 -11.12 4.00
C GLY A 203 9.79 -9.70 3.94
N GLY A 204 10.56 -8.78 3.39
CA GLY A 204 10.15 -7.40 3.20
C GLY A 204 10.88 -6.78 2.04
N GLN A 205 10.12 -6.15 1.13
CA GLN A 205 10.70 -5.38 0.03
C GLN A 205 11.56 -4.24 0.60
N GLY A 206 12.64 -3.93 -0.10
CA GLY A 206 13.42 -2.72 0.15
C GLY A 206 12.58 -1.49 -0.19
N LEU A 207 13.08 -0.31 0.12
CA LEU A 207 12.46 0.94 -0.28
C LEU A 207 13.50 1.83 -0.95
N ALA A 208 13.08 2.58 -1.96
CA ALA A 208 13.91 3.58 -2.61
C ALA A 208 13.17 4.90 -2.74
N PHE A 209 13.87 5.99 -2.42
CA PHE A 209 13.36 7.35 -2.37
C PHE A 209 14.28 8.27 -3.15
N ASN A 210 13.72 9.35 -3.70
CA ASN A 210 14.44 10.33 -4.50
C ASN A 210 15.23 9.72 -5.67
N GLN A 211 14.68 8.65 -6.27
CA GLN A 211 15.31 7.99 -7.40
C GLN A 211 14.93 8.67 -8.72
N PRO A 212 15.83 8.69 -9.71
CA PRO A 212 15.42 8.93 -11.10
C PRO A 212 14.32 7.96 -11.53
N LEU A 213 13.53 8.35 -12.52
CA LEU A 213 12.53 7.48 -13.13
C LEU A 213 13.21 6.22 -13.69
N ALA A 214 12.75 5.06 -13.24
CA ALA A 214 13.28 3.77 -13.63
C ALA A 214 12.82 3.37 -15.05
N PRO A 215 13.73 2.86 -15.90
CA PRO A 215 13.39 2.37 -17.24
C PRO A 215 12.61 1.05 -17.20
N THR A 216 12.64 0.35 -16.07
CA THR A 216 11.94 -0.93 -15.87
C THR A 216 11.54 -1.05 -14.40
N VAL A 217 10.25 -1.31 -14.19
CA VAL A 217 9.62 -1.52 -12.89
C VAL A 217 8.71 -2.73 -13.02
N ASP A 218 8.76 -3.61 -12.02
CA ASP A 218 7.78 -4.68 -11.86
C ASP A 218 6.64 -4.22 -10.96
N VAL A 219 5.41 -4.29 -11.47
CA VAL A 219 4.21 -3.93 -10.74
C VAL A 219 3.51 -5.22 -10.31
N PHE A 220 3.31 -5.38 -9.00
CA PHE A 220 2.60 -6.52 -8.42
C PHE A 220 1.32 -6.08 -7.72
N GLY A 221 0.21 -6.75 -8.02
CA GLY A 221 -1.07 -6.45 -7.38
C GLY A 221 -2.19 -7.40 -7.71
N TYR A 222 -3.38 -7.09 -7.20
CA TYR A 222 -4.61 -7.83 -7.45
C TYR A 222 -5.58 -6.98 -8.30
N PRO A 223 -5.25 -6.69 -9.57
CA PRO A 223 -6.17 -5.96 -10.44
C PRO A 223 -7.49 -6.70 -10.59
N ALA A 224 -8.58 -5.94 -10.71
CA ALA A 224 -9.93 -6.41 -10.95
C ALA A 224 -10.74 -5.34 -11.71
N GLY A 225 -11.99 -5.64 -12.00
CA GLY A 225 -12.90 -4.69 -12.64
C GLY A 225 -12.62 -4.48 -14.13
N PRO A 226 -13.50 -3.74 -14.82
CA PRO A 226 -13.44 -3.60 -16.27
C PRO A 226 -12.48 -2.48 -16.71
N ASN A 227 -11.97 -2.61 -17.93
CA ASN A 227 -11.49 -1.47 -18.71
C ASN A 227 -12.67 -0.59 -19.18
N PRO A 228 -12.41 0.65 -19.63
CA PRO A 228 -13.43 1.49 -20.26
C PRO A 228 -14.14 0.84 -21.47
N ASP A 229 -13.45 -0.03 -22.22
CA ASP A 229 -14.02 -0.85 -23.31
C ASP A 229 -14.94 -2.00 -22.84
N GLY A 230 -15.06 -2.21 -21.53
CA GLY A 230 -15.85 -3.27 -20.91
C GLY A 230 -15.14 -4.62 -20.79
N SER A 231 -13.90 -4.75 -21.27
CA SER A 231 -13.11 -5.98 -21.09
C SER A 231 -12.73 -6.19 -19.63
N LEU A 232 -12.73 -7.45 -19.19
CA LEU A 232 -12.44 -7.86 -17.81
C LEU A 232 -11.21 -8.78 -17.79
N PRO A 233 -9.99 -8.23 -17.99
CA PRO A 233 -8.78 -9.04 -18.06
C PRO A 233 -8.39 -9.67 -16.72
N TYR A 234 -8.87 -9.13 -15.60
CA TYR A 234 -8.48 -9.55 -14.26
C TYR A 234 -9.69 -9.76 -13.34
N THR A 235 -9.60 -10.76 -12.47
CA THR A 235 -10.65 -11.12 -11.49
C THR A 235 -10.34 -10.62 -10.08
N GLY A 236 -9.09 -10.24 -9.80
CA GLY A 236 -8.60 -9.95 -8.46
C GLY A 236 -8.40 -11.19 -7.59
N GLU A 237 -8.52 -12.41 -8.11
CA GLU A 237 -8.36 -13.63 -7.31
C GLU A 237 -6.89 -14.03 -7.10
N ALA A 238 -6.04 -13.76 -8.09
CA ALA A 238 -4.62 -14.07 -8.09
C ALA A 238 -3.76 -12.79 -8.04
N LEU A 239 -2.53 -12.93 -7.56
CA LEU A 239 -1.54 -11.88 -7.69
C LEU A 239 -1.03 -11.85 -9.14
N GLU A 240 -1.13 -10.69 -9.77
CA GLU A 240 -0.67 -10.42 -11.12
C GLU A 240 0.66 -9.66 -11.10
N ARG A 241 1.40 -9.77 -12.22
CA ARG A 241 2.62 -9.01 -12.50
C ARG A 241 2.50 -8.31 -13.85
N SER A 242 2.94 -7.06 -13.92
CA SER A 242 3.28 -6.39 -15.18
C SER A 242 4.66 -5.74 -15.08
N THR A 243 5.25 -5.37 -16.22
CA THR A 243 6.55 -4.73 -16.27
C THR A 243 6.50 -3.55 -17.23
N GLY A 244 6.99 -2.39 -16.80
CA GLY A 244 6.93 -1.17 -17.61
C GLY A 244 7.95 -0.11 -17.22
N SER A 245 8.14 0.88 -18.10
CA SER A 245 8.96 2.05 -17.83
C SER A 245 8.16 3.12 -17.09
N THR A 246 8.81 3.85 -16.20
CA THR A 246 8.19 5.01 -15.52
C THR A 246 8.36 6.32 -16.31
N PHE A 247 7.48 7.28 -16.04
CA PHE A 247 7.46 8.60 -16.69
C PHE A 247 6.75 9.62 -15.79
N THR A 248 6.95 10.91 -16.01
CA THR A 248 6.13 11.94 -15.36
C THR A 248 4.76 12.02 -16.02
N VAL A 249 3.70 12.11 -15.21
CA VAL A 249 2.32 12.23 -15.69
C VAL A 249 1.70 13.51 -15.12
N HIS A 250 0.85 14.16 -15.90
CA HIS A 250 -0.06 15.19 -15.38
C HIS A 250 -1.44 14.59 -15.22
N VAL A 251 -2.13 14.87 -14.11
CA VAL A 251 -3.49 14.37 -13.83
C VAL A 251 -4.42 15.55 -13.55
N THR A 252 -5.65 15.50 -14.07
CA THR A 252 -6.59 16.65 -13.99
C THR A 252 -7.74 16.46 -12.99
N ASN A 253 -7.98 15.24 -12.52
CA ASN A 253 -9.06 14.88 -11.58
C ASN A 253 -8.55 14.30 -10.25
N LEU A 254 -7.25 14.42 -10.00
CA LEU A 254 -6.60 14.20 -8.71
C LEU A 254 -5.82 15.46 -8.37
N LEU A 255 -5.90 15.92 -7.12
CA LEU A 255 -5.04 16.99 -6.63
C LEU A 255 -3.63 16.43 -6.43
N ALA A 256 -2.79 16.44 -7.47
CA ALA A 256 -1.40 16.00 -7.42
C ALA A 256 -0.57 16.90 -8.34
N ASP A 257 0.51 17.45 -7.83
CA ASP A 257 1.39 18.35 -8.57
C ASP A 257 2.52 17.59 -9.27
N ARG A 258 2.98 16.47 -8.70
CA ARG A 258 4.15 15.72 -9.18
C ARG A 258 3.93 14.19 -9.21
N PRO A 259 2.83 13.66 -9.75
CA PRO A 259 2.66 12.22 -9.85
C PRO A 259 3.57 11.64 -10.94
N ILE A 260 3.84 10.34 -10.81
CA ILE A 260 4.55 9.54 -11.80
C ILE A 260 3.64 8.44 -12.33
N GLY A 261 3.87 8.05 -13.58
CA GLY A 261 3.22 6.94 -14.26
C GLY A 261 4.17 5.75 -14.44
N VAL A 262 3.61 4.56 -14.56
CA VAL A 262 4.28 3.35 -15.08
C VAL A 262 3.41 2.72 -16.16
N ASN A 263 4.02 2.27 -17.25
CA ASN A 263 3.28 1.49 -18.24
C ASN A 263 2.80 0.18 -17.60
N SER A 264 1.48 0.00 -17.46
CA SER A 264 0.89 -1.19 -16.86
C SER A 264 -0.54 -1.38 -17.35
N PRO A 265 -0.94 -2.58 -17.79
CA PRO A 265 -2.30 -2.86 -18.26
C PRO A 265 -3.30 -3.09 -17.12
N PHE A 266 -2.88 -2.93 -15.86
CA PHE A 266 -3.73 -3.20 -14.71
C PHE A 266 -4.96 -2.28 -14.70
N THR A 267 -6.13 -2.88 -14.49
CA THR A 267 -7.37 -2.15 -14.27
C THR A 267 -7.39 -1.52 -12.87
N GLY A 268 -8.20 -0.48 -12.67
CA GLY A 268 -8.12 0.33 -11.45
C GLY A 268 -8.60 -0.37 -10.18
N ASP A 269 -9.72 -1.11 -10.24
CA ASP A 269 -10.30 -1.77 -9.08
C ASP A 269 -9.32 -2.79 -8.50
N GLY A 270 -9.08 -2.76 -7.19
CA GLY A 270 -8.19 -3.71 -6.51
C GLY A 270 -6.68 -3.51 -6.72
N SER A 271 -6.28 -2.81 -7.80
CA SER A 271 -4.89 -2.41 -8.07
C SER A 271 -4.37 -1.32 -7.15
N LEU A 272 -5.26 -0.62 -6.45
CA LEU A 272 -4.90 0.39 -5.46
C LEU A 272 -3.99 -0.23 -4.40
N GLY A 273 -2.81 0.35 -4.18
CA GLY A 273 -1.78 -0.20 -3.31
C GLY A 273 -0.79 -1.17 -3.98
N SER A 274 -0.88 -1.41 -5.29
CA SER A 274 0.07 -2.27 -6.03
C SER A 274 1.49 -1.76 -5.93
N SER A 275 2.45 -2.65 -5.68
CA SER A 275 3.84 -2.29 -5.44
C SER A 275 4.61 -2.13 -6.74
N TRP A 276 5.32 -1.02 -6.89
CA TRP A 276 6.24 -0.77 -8.00
C TRP A 276 7.66 -1.06 -7.54
N LEU A 277 8.19 -2.21 -7.96
CA LEU A 277 9.50 -2.71 -7.53
C LEU A 277 10.55 -2.46 -8.61
N THR A 278 11.56 -1.69 -8.26
CA THR A 278 12.81 -1.55 -9.01
C THR A 278 13.80 -2.63 -8.59
N ASP A 279 14.71 -3.01 -9.49
CA ASP A 279 15.73 -4.05 -9.26
C ASP A 279 15.16 -5.35 -8.67
N TYR A 280 13.95 -5.74 -9.09
CA TYR A 280 13.31 -6.96 -8.61
C TYR A 280 14.02 -8.21 -9.13
N SER A 281 14.41 -9.08 -8.21
CA SER A 281 14.99 -10.39 -8.49
C SER A 281 13.94 -11.47 -8.21
N SER A 282 13.59 -12.24 -9.25
CA SER A 282 12.69 -13.40 -9.11
C SER A 282 13.28 -14.52 -8.26
N ASP A 283 14.61 -14.57 -8.14
CA ASP A 283 15.32 -15.62 -7.39
C ASP A 283 15.17 -15.40 -5.88
N THR A 284 15.23 -14.12 -5.45
CA THR A 284 15.06 -13.76 -4.03
C THR A 284 13.62 -13.36 -3.69
N GLY A 285 12.80 -13.05 -4.70
CA GLY A 285 11.47 -12.48 -4.51
C GLY A 285 11.51 -11.05 -3.96
N THR A 286 12.63 -10.34 -4.09
CA THR A 286 12.83 -9.01 -3.52
C THR A 286 13.33 -7.98 -4.53
N GLY A 287 12.99 -6.72 -4.28
CA GLY A 287 13.44 -5.52 -4.98
C GLY A 287 13.28 -4.29 -4.08
N TYR A 288 13.16 -3.11 -4.68
CA TYR A 288 12.96 -1.85 -3.97
C TYR A 288 11.65 -1.18 -4.38
N LEU A 289 10.76 -1.02 -3.41
CA LEU A 289 9.53 -0.25 -3.55
C LEU A 289 9.86 1.22 -3.85
N ASN A 290 9.49 1.69 -5.03
CA ASN A 290 9.72 3.06 -5.50
C ASN A 290 8.45 3.70 -6.10
N GLY A 291 7.29 3.13 -5.79
CA GLY A 291 5.98 3.63 -6.17
C GLY A 291 4.89 2.70 -5.68
N ILE A 292 3.67 3.24 -5.59
CA ILE A 292 2.45 2.54 -5.24
C ILE A 292 1.34 3.02 -6.15
N THR A 293 0.59 2.11 -6.78
CA THR A 293 -0.56 2.51 -7.59
C THR A 293 -1.64 3.15 -6.72
N ILE A 294 -2.00 4.40 -7.00
CA ILE A 294 -3.12 5.13 -6.36
C ILE A 294 -4.28 5.37 -7.33
N SER A 295 -4.04 5.21 -8.62
CA SER A 295 -5.04 5.34 -9.68
C SER A 295 -4.49 4.74 -10.96
N VAL A 296 -5.33 4.57 -11.98
CA VAL A 296 -4.91 4.18 -13.34
C VAL A 296 -5.41 5.18 -14.37
N SER A 297 -4.80 5.19 -15.55
CA SER A 297 -5.21 6.04 -16.67
C SER A 297 -5.15 5.25 -17.98
N ASP A 298 -6.06 5.60 -18.87
CA ASP A 298 -5.94 5.37 -20.31
C ASP A 298 -5.24 6.62 -20.87
N THR A 299 -3.99 6.51 -21.29
CA THR A 299 -3.18 7.67 -21.72
C THR A 299 -3.05 7.77 -23.23
N ASP A 300 -3.35 6.70 -23.97
CA ASP A 300 -3.35 6.69 -25.44
C ASP A 300 -4.73 6.78 -26.09
N GLY A 301 -5.80 6.70 -25.29
CA GLY A 301 -7.19 6.89 -25.69
C GLY A 301 -7.83 5.67 -26.37
N ASP A 302 -7.29 4.47 -26.17
CA ASP A 302 -7.80 3.23 -26.76
C ASP A 302 -8.95 2.56 -25.96
N ASN A 303 -9.39 3.19 -24.86
CA ASN A 303 -10.37 2.70 -23.89
C ASN A 303 -9.89 1.51 -23.06
N ARG A 304 -8.58 1.35 -22.89
CA ARG A 304 -7.97 0.37 -21.98
C ARG A 304 -6.99 1.11 -21.07
N TYR A 305 -6.95 0.72 -19.81
CA TYR A 305 -5.93 1.27 -18.93
C TYR A 305 -4.55 0.78 -19.37
N ASP A 306 -3.61 1.72 -19.49
CA ASP A 306 -2.24 1.48 -19.93
C ASP A 306 -1.21 2.01 -18.93
N THR A 307 -1.66 2.72 -17.90
CA THR A 307 -0.84 3.46 -16.97
C THR A 307 -1.32 3.27 -15.54
N GLY A 308 -0.44 2.81 -14.66
CA GLY A 308 -0.59 3.01 -13.22
C GLY A 308 -0.03 4.37 -12.81
N ILE A 309 -0.68 5.05 -11.86
CA ILE A 309 -0.25 6.34 -11.32
C ILE A 309 0.18 6.15 -9.87
N SER A 310 1.29 6.77 -9.48
CA SER A 310 1.83 6.75 -8.12
C SER A 310 2.24 8.16 -7.68
N PRO A 311 2.16 8.48 -6.38
CA PRO A 311 2.97 9.54 -5.81
C PRO A 311 4.45 9.27 -6.08
N TYR A 312 5.24 10.31 -6.31
CA TYR A 312 6.68 10.16 -6.34
C TYR A 312 7.23 9.97 -4.91
N PHE A 313 8.06 8.95 -4.69
CA PHE A 313 8.64 8.68 -3.38
C PHE A 313 9.80 9.66 -3.09
N ASP A 314 9.48 10.79 -2.46
CA ASP A 314 10.41 11.87 -2.12
C ASP A 314 10.87 11.86 -0.64
N SER A 315 11.41 12.98 -0.15
CA SER A 315 11.87 13.12 1.23
C SER A 315 10.73 13.06 2.26
N ASP A 316 9.51 13.46 1.91
CA ASP A 316 8.35 13.39 2.81
C ASP A 316 7.91 11.94 2.97
N SER A 317 7.83 11.18 1.88
CA SER A 317 7.51 9.75 1.93
C SER A 317 8.55 8.95 2.73
N PHE A 318 9.84 9.31 2.63
CA PHE A 318 10.89 8.76 3.47
C PHE A 318 10.65 9.09 4.95
N THR A 319 10.24 10.31 5.27
CA THR A 319 9.96 10.75 6.65
C THR A 319 8.78 10.00 7.27
N VAL A 320 7.72 9.76 6.49
CA VAL A 320 6.56 8.94 6.89
C VAL A 320 6.99 7.49 7.14
N TYR A 321 7.74 6.89 6.22
CA TYR A 321 8.30 5.53 6.40
C TYR A 321 9.17 5.42 7.67
N ARG A 322 10.08 6.38 7.87
CA ARG A 322 10.98 6.44 9.03
C ARG A 322 10.22 6.47 10.35
N ASN A 323 9.05 7.12 10.38
CA ASN A 323 8.17 7.12 11.54
C ASN A 323 7.45 5.78 11.77
N ALA A 324 7.19 5.01 10.73
CA ALA A 324 6.56 3.70 10.81
C ALA A 324 7.55 2.58 11.20
N GLU A 325 8.75 2.54 10.62
CA GLU A 325 9.68 1.40 10.78
C GLU A 325 10.11 1.14 12.22
N SER A 326 10.06 2.15 13.09
CA SER A 326 10.50 2.08 14.48
C SER A 326 9.36 1.81 15.48
N ARG A 327 8.19 1.36 15.02
CA ARG A 327 7.02 1.13 15.88
C ARG A 327 6.77 -0.36 16.13
N TRP A 328 6.90 -0.78 17.39
CA TRP A 328 6.56 -2.13 17.82
C TRP A 328 5.05 -2.31 18.04
N THR A 329 4.51 -3.45 17.65
CA THR A 329 3.07 -3.76 17.71
C THR A 329 2.72 -4.86 18.68
N GLY A 330 3.54 -5.92 18.78
CA GLY A 330 3.30 -7.07 19.66
C GLY A 330 2.54 -8.20 18.98
N SER A 331 2.09 -9.15 19.80
CA SER A 331 1.21 -10.24 19.39
C SER A 331 -0.21 -10.03 19.92
N LEU A 332 -1.20 -10.65 19.25
CA LEU A 332 -2.58 -10.77 19.72
C LEU A 332 -2.98 -12.21 20.13
N ALA A 333 -2.09 -13.19 19.93
CA ALA A 333 -2.22 -14.58 20.38
C ALA A 333 -0.90 -15.12 20.94
#